data_AF-A0AAV4VEJ7-F1
#
_entry.id   AF-A0AAV4VEJ7-F1
#
_cell.length_a   1.000
_cell.length_b   1.000
_cell.length_c   1.000
_cell.angle_alpha   90.00
_cell.angle_beta   90.00
_cell.angle_gamma   90.00
#
_symmetry.space_group_name_H-M   'P 1'
#
loop_
_entity.id
_entity.type
_entity.pdbx_description
1 polymer ?
#
loop_
_entity_poly.entity_id
_entity_poly.type
_entity_poly.pdbx_seq_one_letter_code
_entity_poly.pdbx_strand_id
1 'polypeptide(L)'
;MALKLDLRRISHPSDSSYAEELQKILDEVGRVLVKKMAVKNILSAKGSTVKSFDDNDFFDPESALAFYNRTKTEFGVLYKNCSIHLCSRRTTSWYIALFYRLVNMSTITKYILHQGYSYNLFMNSIVFLKALLRNLVLPLSHTRIKNTSINHELNLRIKRILG
;
A
#
# COMPACT_ATOMS: atom_id res chain seq x y z
N MET A 1 -3.80 -7.47 -39.22
CA MET A 1 -4.33 -8.74 -39.77
C MET A 1 -4.97 -9.50 -38.62
N ALA A 2 -6.30 -9.51 -38.53
CA ALA A 2 -7.03 -10.13 -37.42
C ALA A 2 -7.12 -11.64 -37.65
N LEU A 3 -6.56 -12.44 -36.74
CA LEU A 3 -6.74 -13.90 -36.75
C LEU A 3 -8.16 -14.22 -36.25
N LYS A 4 -9.02 -14.56 -37.21
CA LYS A 4 -10.35 -15.12 -36.96
C LYS A 4 -10.16 -16.59 -36.60
N LEU A 5 -10.12 -16.91 -35.31
CA LEU A 5 -10.08 -18.29 -34.82
C LEU A 5 -11.49 -18.89 -34.92
N ASP A 6 -11.68 -19.78 -35.88
CA ASP A 6 -12.95 -20.46 -36.15
C ASP A 6 -13.13 -21.61 -35.14
N LEU A 7 -13.96 -21.38 -34.11
CA LEU A 7 -14.20 -22.30 -32.98
C LEU A 7 -15.16 -23.46 -33.31
N ARG A 8 -15.36 -23.80 -34.59
CA ARG A 8 -16.37 -24.81 -35.01
C ARG A 8 -15.89 -26.27 -35.04
N ARG A 9 -14.69 -26.57 -34.53
CA ARG A 9 -14.13 -27.93 -34.54
C ARG A 9 -14.12 -28.62 -33.17
N ILE A 10 -15.11 -28.35 -32.32
CA ILE A 10 -15.21 -29.01 -31.00
C ILE A 10 -16.36 -30.01 -31.04
N SER A 11 -16.02 -31.27 -31.36
CA SER A 11 -16.91 -32.42 -31.17
C SER A 11 -16.15 -33.57 -30.46
N HIS A 12 -16.51 -33.73 -29.19
CA HIS A 12 -16.35 -34.88 -28.28
C HIS A 12 -14.96 -35.30 -27.72
N PRO A 13 -14.92 -35.79 -26.46
CA PRO A 13 -13.73 -35.80 -25.62
C PRO A 13 -13.31 -37.23 -25.24
N SER A 14 -12.20 -37.74 -25.77
CA SER A 14 -11.66 -39.02 -25.26
C SER A 14 -10.16 -39.27 -25.45
N ASP A 15 -9.36 -38.30 -25.87
CA ASP A 15 -7.93 -38.53 -26.08
C ASP A 15 -7.05 -37.63 -25.19
N SER A 16 -6.18 -38.27 -24.40
CA SER A 16 -5.13 -37.64 -23.57
C SER A 16 -4.29 -36.61 -24.34
N SER A 17 -4.20 -36.73 -25.66
CA SER A 17 -3.48 -35.80 -26.54
C SER A 17 -4.17 -34.42 -26.66
N TYR A 18 -5.50 -34.36 -26.56
CA TYR A 18 -6.24 -33.10 -26.65
C TYR A 18 -6.12 -32.26 -25.38
N ALA A 19 -6.00 -32.91 -24.21
CA ALA A 19 -5.76 -32.23 -22.94
C ALA A 19 -4.39 -31.55 -22.93
N GLU A 20 -3.36 -32.19 -23.51
CA GLU A 20 -2.02 -31.60 -23.66
C GLU A 20 -1.99 -30.44 -24.65
N GLU A 21 -2.73 -30.54 -25.76
CA GLU A 21 -2.86 -29.43 -26.71
C GLU A 21 -3.62 -28.23 -26.12
N LEU A 22 -4.70 -28.48 -25.37
CA LEU A 22 -5.41 -27.43 -24.66
C LEU A 22 -4.55 -26.79 -23.57
N GLN A 23 -3.73 -27.58 -22.88
CA GLN A 23 -2.78 -27.07 -21.88
C GLN A 23 -1.70 -26.20 -22.53
N LYS A 24 -1.15 -26.62 -23.68
CA LYS A 24 -0.21 -25.80 -24.46
C LYS A 24 -0.83 -24.50 -24.95
N ILE A 25 -2.09 -24.52 -25.37
CA ILE A 25 -2.82 -23.31 -25.81
C ILE A 25 -3.08 -22.40 -24.60
N LEU A 26 -3.47 -22.95 -23.45
CA LEU A 26 -3.64 -22.20 -22.20
C LEU A 26 -2.34 -21.57 -21.71
N ASP A 27 -1.23 -22.29 -21.80
CA ASP A 27 0.10 -21.78 -21.46
C ASP A 27 0.55 -20.69 -22.43
N GLU A 28 0.27 -20.84 -23.73
CA GLU A 28 0.60 -19.82 -24.73
C GLU A 28 -0.25 -18.56 -24.59
N VAL A 29 -1.56 -18.72 -24.35
CA VAL A 29 -2.47 -17.61 -24.06
C VAL A 29 -2.08 -16.92 -22.75
N GLY A 30 -1.68 -17.69 -21.72
CA GLY A 30 -1.13 -17.19 -20.47
C GLY A 30 0.13 -16.36 -20.69
N ARG A 31 1.09 -16.86 -21.48
CA ARG A 31 2.31 -16.14 -21.86
C ARG A 31 2.01 -14.84 -22.62
N VAL A 32 1.09 -14.88 -23.57
CA VAL A 32 0.69 -13.70 -24.37
C VAL A 32 -0.04 -12.66 -23.51
N LEU A 33 -0.91 -13.08 -22.59
CA LEU A 33 -1.60 -12.19 -21.65
C LEU A 33 -0.65 -11.57 -20.64
N VAL A 34 0.32 -12.34 -20.10
CA VAL A 34 1.38 -11.84 -19.22
C VAL A 34 2.28 -10.86 -19.96
N LYS A 35 2.67 -11.14 -21.22
CA LYS A 35 3.41 -10.19 -22.07
C LYS A 35 2.60 -8.91 -22.34
N LYS A 36 1.31 -9.02 -22.67
CA LYS A 36 0.44 -7.83 -22.88
C LYS A 36 0.24 -7.02 -21.60
N MET A 37 0.11 -7.66 -20.43
CA MET A 37 0.01 -6.97 -19.15
C MET A 37 1.33 -6.33 -18.72
N ALA A 38 2.47 -6.97 -18.98
CA ALA A 38 3.79 -6.42 -18.73
C ALA A 38 4.07 -5.18 -19.59
N VAL A 39 3.80 -5.25 -20.90
CA VAL A 39 4.01 -4.13 -21.84
C VAL A 39 3.09 -2.95 -21.51
N LYS A 40 1.81 -3.20 -21.16
CA LYS A 40 0.86 -2.13 -20.83
C LYS A 40 1.16 -1.46 -19.48
N ASN A 41 1.71 -2.20 -18.51
CA ASN A 41 2.05 -1.66 -17.18
C ASN A 41 3.42 -0.95 -17.16
N ILE A 42 4.38 -1.35 -18.02
CA ILE A 42 5.68 -0.64 -18.15
C ILE A 42 5.51 0.69 -18.89
N LEU A 43 4.62 0.78 -19.89
CA LEU A 43 4.37 2.01 -20.64
C LEU A 43 3.69 3.11 -19.82
N SER A 44 2.89 2.75 -18.80
CA SER A 44 2.25 3.75 -17.93
C SER A 44 3.21 4.36 -16.89
N ALA A 45 4.40 3.80 -16.68
CA ALA A 45 5.36 4.25 -15.67
C ALA A 45 6.46 5.21 -16.20
N LYS A 46 6.54 5.43 -17.51
CA LYS A 46 7.56 6.31 -18.13
C LYS A 46 7.05 7.75 -18.30
N GLY A 47 6.92 8.45 -17.17
CA GLY A 47 6.86 9.92 -17.11
C GLY A 47 8.23 10.60 -17.01
N SER A 48 9.33 9.84 -17.04
CA SER A 48 10.68 10.40 -16.87
C SER A 48 11.70 9.65 -17.73
N THR A 49 12.23 10.37 -18.73
CA THR A 49 13.52 10.18 -19.42
C THR A 49 13.91 8.75 -19.76
N VAL A 50 13.50 8.32 -20.95
CA VAL A 50 14.03 7.12 -21.63
C VAL A 50 15.51 7.34 -21.94
N LYS A 51 16.40 6.76 -21.14
CA LYS A 51 17.64 6.22 -21.71
C LYS A 51 17.22 5.02 -22.56
N SER A 52 17.67 5.00 -23.80
CA SER A 52 17.45 3.93 -24.78
C SER A 52 17.74 2.58 -24.13
N PHE A 53 16.78 1.66 -24.24
CA PHE A 53 17.00 0.26 -23.89
C PHE A 53 17.72 -0.37 -25.08
N ASP A 54 18.93 -0.88 -24.85
CA ASP A 54 19.65 -1.69 -25.83
C ASP A 54 18.93 -3.05 -25.96
N ASP A 55 18.66 -3.46 -27.20
CA ASP A 55 17.90 -4.66 -27.56
C ASP A 55 18.58 -5.99 -27.16
N ASN A 56 19.77 -5.94 -26.54
CA ASN A 56 20.55 -7.10 -26.10
C ASN A 56 20.36 -7.48 -24.62
N ASP A 57 19.70 -6.64 -23.83
CA ASP A 57 19.31 -7.00 -22.46
C ASP A 57 18.03 -7.83 -22.53
N PHE A 58 18.19 -9.11 -22.89
CA PHE A 58 17.15 -10.12 -22.76
C PHE A 58 16.60 -10.03 -21.34
N PHE A 59 15.39 -9.49 -21.23
CA PHE A 59 14.67 -9.26 -19.99
C PHE A 59 14.46 -10.63 -19.34
N ASP A 60 15.39 -11.04 -18.48
CA ASP A 60 15.34 -12.31 -17.79
C ASP A 60 14.00 -12.35 -17.03
N PRO A 61 13.04 -13.20 -17.43
CA PRO A 61 11.70 -13.18 -16.86
C PRO A 61 11.73 -13.39 -15.35
N GLU A 62 12.77 -14.05 -14.83
CA GLU A 62 13.02 -14.20 -13.41
C GLU A 62 13.37 -12.87 -12.74
N SER A 63 14.26 -12.07 -13.34
CA SER A 63 14.63 -10.73 -12.82
C SER A 63 13.43 -9.77 -12.81
N ALA A 64 12.59 -9.84 -13.84
CA ALA A 64 11.38 -9.03 -13.97
C ALA A 64 10.30 -9.43 -12.96
N LEU A 65 10.09 -10.72 -12.79
CA LEU A 65 9.16 -11.28 -11.82
C LEU A 65 9.64 -11.00 -10.39
N ALA A 66 10.95 -11.08 -10.13
CA ALA A 66 11.56 -10.72 -8.86
C ALA A 66 11.37 -9.23 -8.55
N PHE A 67 11.57 -8.34 -9.53
CA PHE A 67 11.29 -6.90 -9.37
C PHE A 67 9.80 -6.62 -9.08
N TYR A 68 8.89 -7.28 -9.81
CA TYR A 68 7.45 -7.16 -9.57
C TYR A 68 7.06 -7.67 -8.18
N ASN A 69 7.53 -8.85 -7.78
CA ASN A 69 7.21 -9.44 -6.48
C ASN A 69 7.77 -8.59 -5.33
N ARG A 70 8.95 -7.99 -5.51
CA ARG A 70 9.53 -7.04 -4.57
C ARG A 70 8.63 -5.80 -4.42
N THR A 71 8.32 -5.12 -5.52
CA THR A 71 7.56 -3.85 -5.50
C THR A 71 6.08 -4.02 -5.14
N LYS A 72 5.43 -5.11 -5.54
CA LYS A 72 4.04 -5.45 -5.17
C LYS A 72 3.84 -5.52 -3.66
N THR A 73 4.85 -5.98 -2.93
CA THR A 73 4.78 -6.22 -1.50
C THR A 73 4.82 -4.92 -0.69
N GLU A 74 5.47 -3.87 -1.21
CA GLU A 74 5.70 -2.62 -0.48
C GLU A 74 4.40 -1.88 -0.11
N PHE A 75 3.44 -1.81 -1.04
CA PHE A 75 2.13 -1.23 -0.75
C PHE A 75 1.34 -2.06 0.29
N GLY A 76 1.49 -3.40 0.24
CA GLY A 76 0.89 -4.31 1.23
C GLY A 76 1.43 -4.08 2.64
N VAL A 77 2.73 -3.78 2.77
CA VAL A 77 3.35 -3.44 4.06
C VAL A 77 2.80 -2.13 4.62
N LEU A 78 2.64 -1.10 3.78
CA LEU A 78 2.01 0.16 4.21
C LEU A 78 0.58 -0.07 4.72
N TYR A 79 -0.21 -0.85 3.98
CA TYR A 79 -1.58 -1.17 4.37
C TYR A 79 -1.65 -1.95 5.69
N LYS A 80 -0.74 -2.92 5.88
CA LYS A 80 -0.61 -3.67 7.13
C LYS A 80 -0.24 -2.76 8.32
N ASN A 81 0.66 -1.81 8.13
CA ASN A 81 1.00 -0.85 9.18
C ASN A 81 -0.19 0.06 9.53
N CYS A 82 -0.99 0.45 8.53
CA CYS A 82 -2.26 1.15 8.73
C CYS A 82 -3.27 0.32 9.54
N SER A 83 -3.36 -0.99 9.29
CA SER A 83 -4.31 -1.86 10.02
C SER A 83 -3.95 -2.03 11.49
N ILE A 84 -2.65 -2.03 11.82
CA ILE A 84 -2.15 -2.18 13.20
C ILE A 84 -2.39 -0.92 14.04
N HIS A 85 -2.24 0.28 13.46
CA HIS A 85 -2.32 1.56 14.17
C HIS A 85 -3.65 2.31 13.94
N LEU A 86 -4.74 1.58 13.72
CA LEU A 86 -5.98 2.11 13.17
C LEU A 86 -6.73 3.02 14.16
N CYS A 87 -6.81 4.33 13.87
CA CYS A 87 -7.79 5.24 14.48
C CYS A 87 -9.19 5.07 13.85
N SER A 88 -9.69 3.84 13.67
CA SER A 88 -11.03 3.62 13.11
C SER A 88 -12.09 3.53 14.21
N ARG A 89 -13.24 4.16 13.97
CA ARG A 89 -14.44 3.99 14.80
C ARG A 89 -15.61 3.61 13.92
N ARG A 90 -16.61 2.93 14.49
CA ARG A 90 -17.89 2.70 13.82
C ARG A 90 -18.56 4.06 13.62
N THR A 91 -18.69 4.49 12.37
CA THR A 91 -19.34 5.74 11.99
C THR A 91 -20.34 5.49 10.87
N THR A 92 -21.46 6.20 10.88
CA THR A 92 -22.49 6.14 9.84
C THR A 92 -22.18 7.04 8.64
N SER A 93 -21.35 8.06 8.85
CA SER A 93 -20.95 9.02 7.82
C SER A 93 -19.63 8.60 7.17
N TRP A 94 -19.62 8.50 5.84
CA TRP A 94 -18.45 8.07 5.07
C TRP A 94 -17.30 9.09 5.13
N TYR A 95 -17.59 10.38 5.29
CA TYR A 95 -16.56 11.43 5.41
C TYR A 95 -15.68 11.23 6.64
N ILE A 96 -16.28 10.82 7.76
CA ILE A 96 -15.54 10.57 9.00
C ILE A 96 -14.68 9.30 8.85
N ALA A 97 -15.20 8.28 8.17
CA ALA A 97 -14.43 7.08 7.85
C ALA A 97 -13.21 7.41 6.97
N LEU A 98 -13.36 8.30 5.99
CA LEU A 98 -12.25 8.79 5.18
C LEU A 98 -11.24 9.59 6.01
N PHE A 99 -11.73 10.49 6.88
CA PHE A 99 -10.88 11.27 7.77
C PHE A 99 -9.99 10.39 8.63
N TYR A 100 -10.54 9.34 9.25
CA TYR A 100 -9.74 8.41 10.05
C TYR A 100 -8.66 7.68 9.24
N ARG A 101 -8.94 7.33 7.97
CA ARG A 101 -7.92 6.75 7.09
C ARG A 101 -6.81 7.73 6.76
N LEU A 102 -7.15 9.01 6.50
CA LEU A 102 -6.16 10.06 6.25
C LEU A 102 -5.27 10.31 7.47
N VAL A 103 -5.84 10.30 8.67
CA VAL A 103 -5.08 10.41 9.93
C VAL A 103 -4.09 9.25 10.08
N ASN A 104 -4.51 8.01 9.79
CA ASN A 104 -3.61 6.84 9.86
C ASN A 104 -2.46 6.96 8.84
N MET A 105 -2.78 7.30 7.59
CA MET A 105 -1.77 7.45 6.53
C MET A 105 -0.76 8.55 6.86
N SER A 106 -1.23 9.73 7.26
CA SER A 106 -0.36 10.85 7.64
C SER A 106 0.56 10.52 8.81
N THR A 107 0.05 9.78 9.80
CA THR A 107 0.84 9.34 10.96
C THR A 107 1.98 8.40 10.56
N ILE A 108 1.71 7.44 9.68
CA ILE A 108 2.72 6.50 9.19
C ILE A 108 3.73 7.20 8.30
N THR A 109 3.29 8.07 7.40
CA THR A 109 4.19 8.88 6.57
C THR A 109 5.13 9.70 7.45
N LYS A 110 4.62 10.30 8.52
CA LYS A 110 5.44 11.07 9.46
C LYS A 110 6.40 10.18 10.26
N TYR A 111 6.01 8.96 10.60
CA TYR A 111 6.87 7.97 11.24
C TYR A 111 8.02 7.53 10.31
N ILE A 112 7.72 7.21 9.04
CA ILE A 112 8.73 6.85 8.04
C ILE A 112 9.72 8.01 7.85
N LEU A 113 9.21 9.25 7.74
CA LEU A 113 10.06 10.44 7.62
C LEU A 113 10.96 10.58 8.85
N HIS A 114 10.43 10.43 10.06
CA HIS A 114 11.21 10.51 11.29
C HIS A 114 12.34 9.48 11.32
N GLN A 115 12.07 8.24 10.90
CA GLN A 115 13.07 7.17 10.82
C GLN A 115 14.08 7.37 9.68
N GLY A 116 13.70 8.08 8.62
CA GLY A 116 14.57 8.39 7.49
C GLY A 116 15.59 9.50 7.77
N TYR A 117 15.45 10.26 8.85
CA TYR A 117 16.43 11.26 9.24
C TYR A 117 17.59 10.62 10.03
N SER A 118 18.81 10.73 9.50
CA SER A 118 20.02 10.06 10.01
C SER A 118 20.40 10.36 11.47
N TYR A 119 19.88 11.46 12.04
CA TYR A 119 20.16 11.90 13.40
C TYR A 119 19.15 11.37 14.43
N ASN A 120 18.04 10.77 13.97
CA ASN A 120 17.01 10.26 14.86
C ASN A 120 17.32 8.84 15.29
N LEU A 121 17.23 8.59 16.60
CA LEU A 121 17.29 7.24 17.13
C LEU A 121 16.10 6.45 16.60
N PHE A 122 16.36 5.18 16.25
CA PHE A 122 15.32 4.27 15.83
C PHE A 122 14.26 4.16 16.94
N MET A 123 13.05 4.65 16.66
CA MET A 123 11.97 4.67 17.64
C MET A 123 10.89 3.64 17.29
N ASN A 124 10.36 2.93 18.29
CA ASN A 124 9.17 2.11 18.10
C ASN A 124 7.97 3.00 17.70
N SER A 125 7.17 2.57 16.73
CA SER A 125 6.01 3.30 16.20
C SER A 125 5.01 3.70 17.29
N ILE A 126 4.80 2.87 18.30
CA ILE A 126 3.90 3.17 19.44
C ILE A 126 4.44 4.32 20.28
N VAL A 127 5.76 4.34 20.53
CA VAL A 127 6.40 5.38 21.33
C VAL A 127 6.38 6.71 20.56
N PHE A 128 6.66 6.66 19.26
CA PHE A 128 6.50 7.79 18.36
C PHE A 128 5.08 8.35 18.39
N LEU A 129 4.07 7.49 18.30
CA LEU A 129 2.67 7.89 18.34
C LEU A 129 2.28 8.54 19.68
N LYS A 130 2.76 8.01 20.80
CA LYS A 130 2.56 8.62 22.12
C LYS A 130 3.19 10.01 22.22
N ALA A 131 4.41 10.18 21.70
CA ALA A 131 5.09 11.48 21.67
C ALA A 131 4.34 12.48 20.78
N LEU A 132 3.90 12.04 19.59
CA LEU A 132 3.11 12.85 18.67
C LEU A 132 1.77 13.27 19.30
N LEU A 133 1.06 12.33 19.92
CA LEU A 133 -0.21 12.61 20.61
C LEU A 133 0.00 13.61 21.75
N ARG A 134 1.06 13.44 22.55
CA ARG A 134 1.41 14.38 23.61
C ARG A 134 1.59 15.79 23.05
N ASN A 135 2.39 15.95 21.99
CA ASN A 135 2.62 17.25 21.37
C ASN A 135 1.34 17.90 20.82
N LEU A 136 0.37 17.10 20.36
CA LEU A 136 -0.91 17.59 19.86
C LEU A 136 -1.87 18.00 20.99
N VAL A 137 -1.85 17.26 22.11
CA VAL A 137 -2.77 17.45 23.25
C VAL A 137 -2.28 18.53 24.21
N LEU A 138 -0.97 18.68 24.42
CA LEU A 138 -0.38 19.66 25.34
C LEU A 138 -0.93 21.10 25.17
N PRO A 139 -0.95 21.71 23.97
CA PRO A 139 -1.46 23.07 23.82
C PRO A 139 -2.94 23.18 24.19
N LEU A 140 -3.74 22.15 23.87
CA LEU A 140 -5.16 22.09 24.22
C LEU A 140 -5.35 21.96 25.73
N SER A 141 -4.53 21.14 26.38
CA SER A 141 -4.51 20.97 27.85
C SER A 141 -4.16 22.27 28.57
N HIS A 142 -3.17 23.02 28.08
CA HIS A 142 -2.79 24.33 28.62
C HIS A 142 -3.89 25.38 28.47
N THR A 143 -4.65 25.35 27.38
CA THR A 143 -5.81 26.25 27.22
C THR A 143 -6.94 25.83 28.14
N ARG A 144 -7.18 24.52 28.26
CA ARG A 144 -8.30 23.97 29.02
C ARG A 144 -8.16 24.16 30.53
N ILE A 145 -6.95 24.14 31.07
CA ILE A 145 -6.71 24.35 32.51
C ILE A 145 -6.96 25.79 32.97
N LYS A 146 -6.88 26.77 32.06
CA LYS A 146 -7.19 28.18 32.36
C LYS A 146 -8.68 28.42 32.62
N ASN A 147 -9.54 27.50 32.20
CA ASN A 147 -10.98 27.61 32.42
C ASN A 147 -11.33 27.23 33.87
N THR A 148 -11.85 28.18 34.63
CA THR A 148 -12.24 28.01 36.04
C THR A 148 -13.47 27.12 36.24
N SER A 149 -14.29 26.93 35.19
CA SER A 149 -15.51 26.12 35.24
C SER A 149 -15.29 24.61 34.99
N ILE A 150 -14.04 24.18 34.85
CA ILE A 150 -13.76 22.76 34.60
C ILE A 150 -13.99 21.91 35.86
N ASN A 151 -14.52 20.70 35.68
CA ASN A 151 -14.65 19.73 36.75
C ASN A 151 -13.29 19.50 37.45
N HIS A 152 -13.30 19.52 38.78
CA HIS A 152 -12.13 19.34 39.63
C HIS A 152 -11.32 18.08 39.28
N GLU A 153 -11.99 16.95 39.03
CA GLU A 153 -11.31 15.70 38.69
C GLU A 153 -10.56 15.80 37.35
N LEU A 154 -11.19 16.42 36.34
CA LEU A 154 -10.56 16.67 35.05
C LEU A 154 -9.36 17.61 35.20
N ASN A 155 -9.46 18.62 36.08
CA ASN A 155 -8.35 19.54 36.37
C ASN A 155 -7.14 18.79 36.94
N LEU A 156 -7.36 17.92 37.94
CA LEU A 156 -6.28 17.11 38.53
C LEU A 156 -5.61 16.19 37.50
N ARG A 157 -6.41 15.56 36.63
CA ARG A 157 -5.89 14.69 35.56
C ARG A 157 -5.07 15.48 34.53
N ILE A 158 -5.54 16.66 34.12
CA ILE A 158 -4.82 17.53 33.18
C ILE A 158 -3.51 18.01 33.80
N LYS A 159 -3.51 18.45 35.07
CA LYS A 159 -2.29 18.84 35.80
C LYS A 159 -1.25 17.72 35.79
N ARG A 160 -1.66 16.48 36.08
CA ARG A 160 -0.76 15.31 36.05
C ARG A 160 -0.14 15.06 34.67
N ILE A 161 -0.85 15.34 33.58
CA ILE A 161 -0.33 15.17 32.21
C ILE A 161 0.67 16.29 31.86
N LEU A 162 0.47 17.49 32.39
CA LEU A 162 1.33 18.64 32.17
C LEU A 162 2.66 18.55 32.95
N GLY A 163 2.66 17.87 34.09
CA GLY A 163 3.82 17.76 34.99
C GLY A 163 3.57 18.58 36.25
#